data_AF-A0A926CP24-F1
#
_entry.id   AF-A0A926CP24-F1
#
_cell.length_a   1.000
_cell.length_b   1.000
_cell.length_c   1.000
_cell.angle_alpha   90.00
_cell.angle_beta   90.00
_cell.angle_gamma   90.00
#
_symmetry.space_group_name_H-M   'P 1'
#
loop_
_entity.id
_entity.type
_entity.pdbx_description
1 polymer ?
#
loop_
_entity_poly.entity_id
_entity_poly.type
_entity_poly.pdbx_seq_one_letter_code
_entity_poly.pdbx_strand_id
1 'polypeptide(L)'
;MASILELLDETMLASALRGQQESNGDPSTGERLWQWVDWPAEPSKPERKFTTLKREPFMIEHPIDTRAVPIWHYTEPTITGGKVEVKDLTCLVSGMEYMRHTVCDSIEWGPLSFCADNFDGDASLPLAQDFLIRREFAREGVLEGTDRFWKLPLKTDLSFDFVFGFQFPWNSLSGSWSATPEPLKNVCPEPASFIEMLRAPFGDEKTSFTLHPPECPGSNTLRYSPPQIIVVVTLVCCKEADYGLLNAARFFPMIMVASNIELNTLRGAVQLTRPKSAAMQTMQREKMTADNGTLLFTDRNEQDGKLPSVAWDQSFEYYDLDPSAGSYVLAYPKSDITKGARTLLGVKVKSYDVELKRTPVSNQIRGDSPLLPAAVVKTRYVNKESRQGEFDNLHIAPRMILEQSQLKSNYGPSIAELAPTFGSLDSLEPSGIAMAPFCVHDCLHMHVRWATWPGKNRSCDPTAFAPVNFRGWDGDLLPNAIPGAPMVPANQKVTLNLKSRPQSPGDRSAPLICGFEYVAEAESAKAGKWQIIMHHGASYSLSGIWRGDLARLLSS
;
A
#
# COMPACT_ATOMS: atom_id res chain seq x y z
N MET A 1 -13.40 5.63 -42.06
CA MET A 1 -12.75 6.89 -41.67
C MET A 1 -13.79 7.92 -41.18
N ALA A 2 -14.52 7.63 -40.10
CA ALA A 2 -15.54 8.56 -39.57
C ALA A 2 -15.78 8.39 -38.05
N SER A 3 -14.74 8.04 -37.28
CA SER A 3 -14.87 7.72 -35.84
C SER A 3 -13.56 7.94 -35.04
N ILE A 4 -12.76 8.94 -35.41
CA ILE A 4 -11.44 9.22 -34.78
C ILE A 4 -11.35 10.68 -34.25
N LEU A 5 -12.46 11.44 -34.25
CA LEU A 5 -12.46 12.88 -33.91
C LEU A 5 -13.32 13.27 -32.69
N GLU A 6 -13.57 12.36 -31.75
CA GLU A 6 -14.28 12.64 -30.46
C GLU A 6 -13.40 12.43 -29.21
N LEU A 7 -12.07 12.54 -29.33
CA LEU A 7 -11.12 12.40 -28.22
C LEU A 7 -10.21 13.64 -28.06
N LEU A 8 -10.84 14.80 -27.87
CA LEU A 8 -10.18 16.02 -27.41
C LEU A 8 -10.83 16.53 -26.11
N ASP A 9 -10.26 16.13 -24.99
CA ASP A 9 -10.54 16.71 -23.67
C ASP A 9 -9.68 17.98 -23.49
N GLU A 10 -10.17 19.11 -23.99
CA GLU A 10 -9.46 20.41 -23.93
C GLU A 10 -9.44 21.05 -22.52
N THR A 11 -10.03 20.40 -21.50
CA THR A 11 -10.22 21.03 -20.18
C THR A 11 -8.94 21.17 -19.35
N MET A 12 -7.89 20.37 -19.64
CA MET A 12 -6.63 20.41 -18.88
C MET A 12 -5.77 21.66 -19.14
N LEU A 13 -5.76 22.21 -20.36
CA LEU A 13 -4.90 23.36 -20.70
C LEU A 13 -5.55 24.70 -20.29
N ALA A 14 -6.87 24.81 -20.43
CA ALA A 14 -7.60 26.05 -20.20
C ALA A 14 -7.71 26.46 -18.71
N SER A 15 -7.64 25.51 -17.78
CA SER A 15 -7.67 25.82 -16.33
C SER A 15 -6.31 26.28 -15.80
N ALA A 16 -5.20 25.73 -16.32
CA ALA A 16 -3.85 26.15 -15.94
C ALA A 16 -3.57 27.60 -16.35
N LEU A 17 -4.03 28.02 -17.53
CA LEU A 17 -3.79 29.36 -18.06
C LEU A 17 -4.71 30.45 -17.47
N ARG A 18 -5.95 30.12 -17.05
CA ARG A 18 -6.83 31.11 -16.39
C ARG A 18 -6.45 31.39 -14.95
N GLY A 19 -5.86 30.42 -14.24
CA GLY A 19 -5.37 30.63 -12.87
C GLY A 19 -4.23 31.65 -12.73
N GLN A 20 -3.47 31.90 -13.80
CA GLN A 20 -2.36 32.86 -13.79
C GLN A 20 -2.74 34.32 -14.06
N GLN A 21 -3.96 34.62 -14.53
CA GLN A 21 -4.30 35.95 -15.04
C GLN A 21 -5.07 36.86 -14.05
N GLU A 22 -5.48 36.35 -12.89
CA GLU A 22 -6.31 37.09 -11.91
C GLU A 22 -5.73 37.13 -10.49
N SER A 23 -4.41 37.25 -10.34
CA SER A 23 -3.82 37.69 -9.07
C SER A 23 -2.80 38.82 -9.25
N ASN A 24 -3.27 40.05 -9.04
CA ASN A 24 -2.40 41.22 -8.82
C ASN A 24 -1.81 41.18 -7.40
N GLY A 25 -1.05 40.12 -7.11
CA GLY A 25 -0.37 39.88 -5.84
C GLY A 25 1.15 39.93 -6.00
N ASP A 26 1.83 40.40 -4.96
CA ASP A 26 3.28 40.60 -4.90
C ASP A 26 4.10 39.39 -5.42
N PRO A 27 4.97 39.55 -6.44
CA PRO A 27 5.79 38.46 -6.97
C PRO A 27 6.83 37.88 -6.00
N SER A 28 7.07 38.50 -4.84
CA SER A 28 8.22 38.18 -3.98
C SER A 28 8.03 37.02 -2.98
N THR A 29 6.85 36.39 -2.91
CA THR A 29 6.56 35.34 -1.91
C THR A 29 6.21 33.95 -2.48
N GLY A 30 6.41 33.71 -3.78
CA GLY A 30 5.91 32.51 -4.48
C GLY A 30 6.89 31.33 -4.65
N GLU A 31 8.20 31.53 -4.52
CA GLU A 31 9.19 30.51 -4.87
C GLU A 31 9.94 29.93 -3.66
N ARG A 32 9.55 28.72 -3.25
CA ARG A 32 10.46 27.79 -2.57
C ARG A 32 10.86 26.70 -3.56
N LEU A 33 11.98 26.94 -4.26
CA LEU A 33 12.60 25.91 -5.07
C LEU A 33 12.96 24.69 -4.22
N TRP A 34 12.80 23.51 -4.81
CA TRP A 34 13.43 22.27 -4.37
C TRP A 34 14.93 22.51 -4.20
N GLN A 35 15.47 22.23 -3.01
CA GLN A 35 16.93 22.25 -2.81
C GLN A 35 17.53 20.95 -3.35
N TRP A 36 17.95 21.00 -4.60
CA TRP A 36 18.70 19.95 -5.27
C TRP A 36 20.03 19.70 -4.54
N VAL A 37 20.32 18.45 -4.22
CA VAL A 37 21.61 18.02 -3.67
C VAL A 37 22.31 17.17 -4.70
N ASP A 38 23.24 17.78 -5.45
CA ASP A 38 24.18 17.04 -6.28
C ASP A 38 25.00 16.10 -5.38
N TRP A 39 24.84 14.79 -5.56
CA TRP A 39 25.67 13.82 -4.88
C TRP A 39 26.96 13.61 -5.69
N PRO A 40 28.15 13.76 -5.09
CA PRO A 40 29.39 13.64 -5.83
C PRO A 40 29.60 12.20 -6.36
N ALA A 41 30.13 12.09 -7.57
CA ALA A 41 30.61 10.83 -8.12
C ALA A 41 31.64 10.18 -7.20
N GLU A 42 31.72 8.83 -7.23
CA GLU A 42 32.45 8.01 -6.24
C GLU A 42 33.81 8.58 -5.81
N PRO A 43 33.97 9.04 -4.54
CA PRO A 43 35.28 9.33 -4.00
C PRO A 43 36.02 8.02 -3.72
N SER A 44 37.28 7.93 -4.16
CA SER A 44 38.17 6.78 -3.95
C SER A 44 38.18 6.34 -2.48
N LYS A 45 37.84 5.07 -2.23
CA LYS A 45 37.64 4.46 -0.90
C LYS A 45 38.73 4.83 0.12
N PRO A 46 38.43 5.64 1.16
CA PRO A 46 39.28 5.73 2.34
C PRO A 46 39.00 4.53 3.27
N GLU A 47 40.04 3.98 3.90
CA GLU A 47 39.90 2.93 4.91
C GLU A 47 39.09 3.44 6.12
N ARG A 48 37.85 2.97 6.27
CA ARG A 48 37.03 3.23 7.46
C ARG A 48 37.45 2.31 8.60
N LYS A 49 38.22 2.84 9.55
CA LYS A 49 38.38 2.20 10.87
C LYS A 49 37.06 2.26 11.63
N PHE A 50 36.35 1.13 11.68
CA PHE A 50 35.17 1.00 12.51
C PHE A 50 35.57 1.06 13.99
N THR A 51 35.15 2.13 14.67
CA THR A 51 35.23 2.21 16.13
C THR A 51 33.87 1.80 16.69
N THR A 52 33.82 0.70 17.46
CA THR A 52 32.58 0.17 18.01
C THR A 52 32.03 1.10 19.08
N LEU A 53 31.18 2.05 18.67
CA LEU A 53 30.44 2.92 19.60
C LEU A 53 29.48 2.08 20.45
N LYS A 54 29.66 2.12 21.77
CA LYS A 54 28.64 1.65 22.71
C LYS A 54 27.38 2.50 22.50
N ARG A 55 26.24 1.84 22.31
CA ARG A 55 24.93 2.49 22.33
C ARG A 55 24.61 2.92 23.76
N GLU A 56 24.77 4.20 24.07
CA GLU A 56 24.09 4.80 25.22
C GLU A 56 22.83 5.54 24.72
N PRO A 57 21.70 5.47 25.44
CA PRO A 57 20.46 6.11 25.03
C PRO A 57 20.59 7.64 25.12
N PHE A 58 20.50 8.31 23.98
CA PHE A 58 20.59 9.76 23.89
C PHE A 58 19.21 10.39 24.15
N MET A 59 18.95 10.77 25.41
CA MET A 59 17.75 11.53 25.78
C MET A 59 17.86 12.96 25.23
N ILE A 60 16.81 13.45 24.56
CA ILE A 60 16.79 14.82 23.99
C ILE A 60 15.86 15.69 24.85
N GLU A 61 16.45 16.65 25.58
CA GLU A 61 15.74 17.43 26.61
C GLU A 61 14.83 18.57 26.09
N HIS A 62 14.65 18.69 24.78
CA HIS A 62 13.83 19.75 24.16
C HIS A 62 12.82 19.16 23.16
N PRO A 63 11.59 19.71 23.09
CA PRO A 63 10.61 19.29 22.10
C PRO A 63 11.12 19.63 20.70
N ILE A 64 11.60 18.62 19.99
CA ILE A 64 11.98 18.71 18.58
C ILE A 64 10.75 19.17 17.79
N ASP A 65 10.88 20.22 16.97
CA ASP A 65 9.88 20.47 15.94
C ASP A 65 10.00 19.37 14.87
N THR A 66 9.17 18.35 15.00
CA THR A 66 9.13 17.16 14.12
C THR A 66 8.93 17.52 12.66
N ARG A 67 8.39 18.71 12.39
CA ARG A 67 8.20 19.23 11.04
C ARG A 67 9.54 19.54 10.35
N ALA A 68 10.62 19.80 11.11
CA ALA A 68 11.94 20.13 10.59
C ALA A 68 12.92 18.95 10.57
N VAL A 69 12.79 17.95 11.45
CA VAL A 69 13.74 16.82 11.52
C VAL A 69 13.31 15.68 10.60
N PRO A 70 14.24 15.04 9.85
CA PRO A 70 13.95 13.81 9.12
C PRO A 70 13.62 12.65 10.06
N ILE A 71 12.40 12.10 9.93
CA ILE A 71 11.95 10.98 10.75
C ILE A 71 12.27 9.64 10.07
N TRP A 72 12.27 9.59 8.74
CA TRP A 72 12.59 8.40 7.96
C TRP A 72 14.08 8.27 7.64
N HIS A 73 14.52 7.02 7.50
CA HIS A 73 15.82 6.67 6.93
C HIS A 73 15.74 5.28 6.29
N TYR A 74 16.47 5.08 5.20
CA TYR A 74 16.64 3.79 4.54
C TYR A 74 18.01 3.71 3.84
N THR A 75 18.49 2.51 3.51
CA THR A 75 19.71 2.35 2.68
C THR A 75 19.46 2.82 1.26
N GLU A 76 20.48 3.35 0.58
CA GLU A 76 20.39 3.72 -0.84
C GLU A 76 19.75 2.58 -1.68
N PRO A 77 18.73 2.86 -2.52
CA PRO A 77 18.05 1.83 -3.28
C PRO A 77 19.00 1.18 -4.28
N THR A 78 19.02 -0.15 -4.29
CA THR A 78 19.86 -0.93 -5.20
C THR A 78 19.04 -1.53 -6.33
N ILE A 79 19.71 -1.82 -7.45
CA ILE A 79 19.12 -2.53 -8.60
C ILE A 79 19.89 -3.83 -8.75
N THR A 80 19.23 -4.98 -8.58
CA THR A 80 19.89 -6.30 -8.62
C THR A 80 18.88 -7.37 -9.04
N GLY A 81 19.29 -8.25 -9.97
CA GLY A 81 18.46 -9.39 -10.40
C GLY A 81 17.13 -9.01 -11.07
N GLY A 82 17.04 -7.84 -11.70
CA GLY A 82 15.80 -7.34 -12.32
C GLY A 82 14.77 -6.80 -11.31
N LYS A 83 15.21 -6.45 -10.10
CA LYS A 83 14.43 -5.82 -9.03
C LYS A 83 15.07 -4.50 -8.57
N VAL A 84 14.25 -3.64 -7.99
CA VAL A 84 14.72 -2.57 -7.08
C VAL A 84 14.56 -3.06 -5.65
N GLU A 85 15.51 -2.74 -4.77
CA GLU A 85 15.46 -3.10 -3.35
C GLU A 85 15.89 -1.91 -2.47
N VAL A 86 15.16 -1.70 -1.37
CA VAL A 86 15.54 -0.82 -0.27
C VAL A 86 15.61 -1.65 1.01
N LYS A 87 16.59 -1.38 1.88
CA LYS A 87 16.77 -2.05 3.18
C LYS A 87 16.71 -1.07 4.35
N ASP A 88 16.52 -1.63 5.53
CA ASP A 88 16.59 -0.92 6.82
C ASP A 88 15.71 0.34 6.88
N LEU A 89 14.48 0.25 6.35
CA LEU A 89 13.51 1.34 6.45
C LEU A 89 13.14 1.55 7.91
N THR A 90 13.57 2.68 8.46
CA THR A 90 13.37 3.05 9.87
C THR A 90 12.65 4.38 10.01
N CYS A 91 11.90 4.53 11.09
CA CYS A 91 11.20 5.77 11.45
C CYS A 91 11.54 6.20 12.89
N LEU A 92 11.61 7.51 13.15
CA LEU A 92 11.66 8.08 14.50
C LEU A 92 10.24 8.19 15.07
N VAL A 93 10.02 7.66 16.26
CA VAL A 93 8.69 7.53 16.86
C VAL A 93 8.45 8.63 17.90
N SER A 94 7.58 9.59 17.57
CA SER A 94 7.28 10.77 18.40
C SER A 94 6.75 10.42 19.80
N GLY A 95 5.85 9.44 19.90
CA GLY A 95 5.29 8.95 21.17
C GLY A 95 6.27 8.16 22.04
N MET A 96 7.51 7.98 21.57
CA MET A 96 8.57 7.22 22.24
C MET A 96 9.91 7.99 22.22
N GLU A 97 9.85 9.30 22.50
CA GLU A 97 11.04 10.16 22.62
C GLU A 97 11.95 10.15 21.37
N TYR A 98 11.34 9.95 20.18
CA TYR A 98 12.02 9.81 18.89
C TYR A 98 12.96 8.59 18.81
N MET A 99 12.64 7.50 19.50
CA MET A 99 13.32 6.22 19.30
C MET A 99 13.22 5.77 17.84
N ARG A 100 14.34 5.31 17.25
CA ARG A 100 14.40 4.81 15.88
C ARG A 100 13.97 3.35 15.82
N HIS A 101 12.85 3.09 15.14
CA HIS A 101 12.28 1.75 14.95
C HIS A 101 12.49 1.26 13.52
N THR A 102 12.78 -0.04 13.32
CA THR A 102 12.79 -0.66 11.99
C THR A 102 11.37 -1.02 11.56
N VAL A 103 10.88 -0.30 10.56
CA VAL A 103 9.56 -0.53 9.95
C VAL A 103 9.66 -1.72 9.00
N CYS A 104 10.65 -1.73 8.09
CA CYS A 104 10.91 -2.86 7.20
C CYS A 104 12.40 -3.22 7.15
N ASP A 105 12.71 -4.52 7.25
CA ASP A 105 14.02 -5.09 6.90
C ASP A 105 14.31 -4.85 5.40
N SER A 106 13.30 -5.05 4.54
CA SER A 106 13.38 -4.74 3.11
C SER A 106 12.04 -4.33 2.49
N ILE A 107 12.13 -3.55 1.41
CA ILE A 107 11.09 -3.37 0.40
C ILE A 107 11.69 -3.74 -0.95
N GLU A 108 11.05 -4.66 -1.67
CA GLU A 108 11.45 -5.09 -3.01
C GLU A 108 10.35 -4.77 -4.03
N TRP A 109 10.71 -4.17 -5.16
CA TRP A 109 9.84 -4.04 -6.32
C TRP A 109 10.24 -5.11 -7.33
N GLY A 110 9.30 -6.00 -7.66
CA GLY A 110 9.53 -7.11 -8.56
C GLY A 110 9.51 -6.70 -10.04
N PRO A 111 10.06 -7.53 -10.95
CA PRO A 111 9.87 -7.33 -12.38
C PRO A 111 8.39 -7.35 -12.72
N LEU A 112 8.00 -6.56 -13.73
CA LEU A 112 6.63 -6.54 -14.22
C LEU A 112 6.50 -7.42 -15.46
N SER A 113 5.27 -7.84 -15.76
CA SER A 113 4.93 -8.51 -17.03
C SER A 113 3.64 -7.92 -17.59
N PHE A 114 3.45 -8.01 -18.90
CA PHE A 114 2.22 -7.55 -19.56
C PHE A 114 1.90 -8.42 -20.78
N CYS A 115 0.61 -8.45 -21.14
CA CYS A 115 0.14 -8.96 -22.41
C CYS A 115 -0.43 -7.79 -23.22
N ALA A 116 -0.18 -7.74 -24.52
CA ALA A 116 -0.78 -6.76 -25.44
C ALA A 116 -1.00 -7.39 -26.82
N ASP A 117 -1.89 -6.80 -27.61
CA ASP A 117 -2.18 -7.30 -28.96
C ASP A 117 -0.96 -7.18 -29.87
N ASN A 118 -0.75 -8.20 -30.73
CA ASN A 118 0.38 -8.31 -31.65
C ASN A 118 1.76 -8.46 -30.98
N PHE A 119 1.83 -9.00 -29.76
CA PHE A 119 3.08 -9.46 -29.15
C PHE A 119 3.20 -10.99 -29.21
N ASP A 120 4.43 -11.50 -29.31
CA ASP A 120 4.73 -12.94 -29.22
C ASP A 120 4.66 -13.46 -27.77
N GLY A 121 3.48 -13.36 -27.15
CA GLY A 121 3.19 -13.79 -25.79
C GLY A 121 3.45 -12.73 -24.71
N ASP A 122 3.60 -13.19 -23.46
CA ASP A 122 3.80 -12.32 -22.29
C ASP A 122 5.18 -11.65 -22.34
N ALA A 123 5.20 -10.33 -22.36
CA ALA A 123 6.41 -9.53 -22.35
C ALA A 123 6.82 -9.18 -20.91
N SER A 124 8.14 -9.10 -20.68
CA SER A 124 8.73 -8.81 -19.37
C SER A 124 9.34 -7.42 -19.33
N LEU A 125 9.22 -6.74 -18.19
CA LEU A 125 9.76 -5.41 -17.91
C LEU A 125 10.75 -5.54 -16.72
N PRO A 126 11.99 -5.99 -16.97
CA PRO A 126 12.98 -6.16 -15.92
C PRO A 126 13.42 -4.80 -15.36
N LEU A 127 13.38 -4.66 -14.03
CA LEU A 127 13.91 -3.48 -13.33
C LEU A 127 15.44 -3.65 -13.24
N ALA A 128 16.12 -3.44 -14.36
CA ALA A 128 17.56 -3.65 -14.51
C ALA A 128 18.28 -2.36 -14.95
N GLN A 129 19.57 -2.26 -14.63
CA GLN A 129 20.35 -1.03 -14.79
C GLN A 129 20.41 -0.54 -16.24
N ASP A 130 20.40 -1.44 -17.23
CA ASP A 130 20.46 -1.08 -18.66
C ASP A 130 19.19 -0.37 -19.15
N PHE A 131 18.06 -0.56 -18.46
CA PHE A 131 16.78 0.09 -18.76
C PHE A 131 16.54 1.37 -17.93
N LEU A 132 17.42 1.67 -16.97
CA LEU A 132 17.27 2.82 -16.08
C LEU A 132 17.71 4.10 -16.78
N ILE A 133 16.78 5.04 -16.89
CA ILE A 133 16.94 6.32 -17.57
C ILE A 133 17.26 7.44 -16.58
N ARG A 134 16.57 7.46 -15.43
CA ARG A 134 16.68 8.55 -14.45
C ARG A 134 16.59 8.00 -13.03
N ARG A 135 17.32 8.64 -12.12
CA ARG A 135 17.22 8.46 -10.67
C ARG A 135 16.99 9.83 -10.06
N GLU A 136 16.02 9.94 -9.17
CA GLU A 136 15.74 11.17 -8.41
C GLU A 136 15.65 10.84 -6.93
N PHE A 137 16.03 11.80 -6.09
CA PHE A 137 15.96 11.70 -4.64
C PHE A 137 15.52 13.04 -4.07
N ALA A 138 14.55 13.03 -3.16
CA ALA A 138 14.13 14.21 -2.42
C ALA A 138 14.21 13.94 -0.90
N ARG A 139 14.63 14.96 -0.15
CA ARG A 139 14.78 14.92 1.32
C ARG A 139 13.73 15.72 2.08
N GLU A 140 12.85 16.37 1.33
CA GLU A 140 11.65 17.06 1.78
C GLU A 140 10.87 17.47 0.53
N GLY A 141 9.62 17.88 0.73
CA GLY A 141 8.74 18.34 -0.34
C GLY A 141 7.31 18.50 0.16
N VAL A 142 6.50 19.18 -0.64
CA VAL A 142 5.06 19.32 -0.41
C VAL A 142 4.33 18.91 -1.67
N LEU A 143 3.42 17.94 -1.53
CA LEU A 143 2.41 17.65 -2.53
C LEU A 143 1.15 18.37 -2.08
N GLU A 144 0.65 19.33 -2.85
CA GLU A 144 -0.45 20.23 -2.43
C GLU A 144 -1.86 19.58 -2.44
N GLY A 145 -1.98 18.31 -2.86
CA GLY A 145 -3.27 17.62 -2.94
C GLY A 145 -4.13 17.96 -4.17
N THR A 146 -3.60 18.75 -5.11
CA THR A 146 -4.32 19.21 -6.31
C THR A 146 -4.20 18.25 -7.50
N ASP A 147 -3.13 17.46 -7.55
CA ASP A 147 -2.82 16.51 -8.62
C ASP A 147 -3.92 15.44 -8.82
N ARG A 148 -3.95 14.78 -9.99
CA ARG A 148 -4.89 13.69 -10.28
C ARG A 148 -4.75 12.52 -9.30
N PHE A 149 -3.53 12.11 -8.99
CA PHE A 149 -3.24 10.95 -8.16
C PHE A 149 -2.92 11.32 -6.71
N TRP A 150 -2.30 12.46 -6.48
CA TRP A 150 -2.08 13.01 -5.14
C TRP A 150 -3.19 13.99 -4.77
N LYS A 151 -4.33 13.45 -4.31
CA LYS A 151 -5.53 14.20 -3.88
C LYS A 151 -5.51 14.68 -2.42
N LEU A 152 -4.45 14.39 -1.70
CA LEU A 152 -4.27 14.76 -0.31
C LEU A 152 -3.02 15.62 -0.19
N PRO A 153 -3.04 16.71 0.60
CA PRO A 153 -1.82 17.41 0.92
C PRO A 153 -0.90 16.49 1.73
N LEU A 154 0.36 16.36 1.31
CA LEU A 154 1.37 15.52 1.96
C LEU A 154 2.67 16.29 2.10
N LYS A 155 3.29 16.21 3.26
CA LYS A 155 4.67 16.65 3.47
C LYS A 155 5.57 15.43 3.35
N THR A 156 6.37 15.37 2.29
CA THR A 156 7.35 14.31 2.10
C THR A 156 8.56 14.55 2.99
N ASP A 157 9.24 13.47 3.36
CA ASP A 157 10.39 13.47 4.26
C ASP A 157 11.60 12.79 3.63
N LEU A 158 11.36 11.70 2.90
CA LEU A 158 12.39 11.04 2.13
C LEU A 158 11.73 10.30 0.98
N SER A 159 12.16 10.55 -0.24
CA SER A 159 11.66 9.81 -1.40
C SER A 159 12.72 9.59 -2.47
N PHE A 160 12.47 8.60 -3.31
CA PHE A 160 13.23 8.38 -4.54
C PHE A 160 12.30 7.94 -5.67
N ASP A 161 12.67 8.28 -6.90
CA ASP A 161 12.05 7.80 -8.12
C ASP A 161 13.12 7.19 -9.04
N PHE A 162 12.97 5.92 -9.40
CA PHE A 162 13.78 5.24 -10.42
C PHE A 162 12.93 5.04 -11.67
N VAL A 163 13.29 5.70 -12.76
CA VAL A 163 12.55 5.68 -14.03
C VAL A 163 13.24 4.74 -15.01
N PHE A 164 12.54 3.68 -15.38
CA PHE A 164 12.93 2.71 -16.38
C PHE A 164 12.12 2.91 -17.65
N GLY A 165 12.73 2.66 -18.81
CA GLY A 165 12.02 2.76 -20.09
C GLY A 165 12.43 1.68 -21.08
N PHE A 166 11.42 1.16 -21.74
CA PHE A 166 11.45 -0.02 -22.57
C PHE A 166 10.91 0.33 -23.95
N GLN A 167 11.55 -0.17 -25.00
CA GLN A 167 11.05 -0.14 -26.37
C GLN A 167 11.01 -1.57 -26.92
N PHE A 168 10.02 -1.90 -27.75
CA PHE A 168 9.87 -3.25 -28.29
C PHE A 168 10.12 -3.24 -29.81
N PRO A 169 11.13 -3.98 -30.31
CA PRO A 169 11.43 -4.02 -31.74
C PRO A 169 10.41 -4.89 -32.51
N TRP A 170 10.16 -4.52 -33.75
CA TRP A 170 9.31 -5.29 -34.67
C TRP A 170 10.06 -6.53 -35.17
N ASN A 171 9.44 -7.70 -35.04
CA ASN A 171 9.96 -8.95 -35.60
C ASN A 171 9.29 -9.20 -36.97
N SER A 172 10.05 -8.95 -38.05
CA SER A 172 9.56 -9.13 -39.42
C SER A 172 9.32 -10.59 -39.83
N LEU A 173 9.82 -11.57 -39.05
CA LEU A 173 9.63 -13.00 -39.34
C LEU A 173 8.31 -13.53 -38.77
N SER A 174 7.91 -13.10 -37.57
CA SER A 174 6.62 -13.45 -36.96
C SER A 174 5.49 -12.49 -37.34
N GLY A 175 5.82 -11.26 -37.75
CA GLY A 175 4.83 -10.22 -38.06
C GLY A 175 4.20 -9.62 -36.80
N SER A 176 5.00 -9.51 -35.73
CA SER A 176 4.58 -9.09 -34.39
C SER A 176 5.70 -8.33 -33.66
N TRP A 177 5.38 -7.78 -32.50
CA TRP A 177 6.34 -7.17 -31.59
C TRP A 177 7.06 -8.23 -30.76
N SER A 178 8.38 -8.09 -30.65
CA SER A 178 9.20 -8.90 -29.74
C SER A 178 8.72 -8.78 -28.30
N ALA A 179 8.54 -9.90 -27.60
CA ALA A 179 8.28 -9.91 -26.15
C ALA A 179 9.53 -9.53 -25.31
N THR A 180 10.72 -9.56 -25.91
CA THR A 180 11.97 -9.09 -25.31
C THR A 180 12.13 -7.58 -25.55
N PRO A 181 12.22 -6.74 -24.50
CA PRO A 181 12.45 -5.31 -24.65
C PRO A 181 13.91 -4.97 -24.95
N GLU A 182 14.12 -3.82 -25.59
CA GLU A 182 15.38 -3.07 -25.54
C GLU A 182 15.23 -1.85 -24.60
N PRO A 183 16.33 -1.32 -24.05
CA PRO A 183 16.33 -0.01 -23.41
C PRO A 183 15.80 1.08 -24.35
N LEU A 184 14.96 1.98 -23.83
CA LEU A 184 14.44 3.11 -24.59
C LEU A 184 15.59 4.08 -24.92
N LYS A 185 15.86 4.25 -26.22
CA LYS A 185 16.93 5.12 -26.73
C LYS A 185 16.42 6.55 -26.92
N ASN A 186 17.34 7.52 -26.90
CA ASN A 186 17.07 8.95 -27.19
C ASN A 186 16.04 9.61 -26.25
N VAL A 187 16.07 9.28 -24.96
CA VAL A 187 15.31 10.01 -23.95
C VAL A 187 15.79 11.45 -23.91
N CYS A 188 14.88 12.39 -24.14
CA CYS A 188 15.17 13.80 -23.92
C CYS A 188 15.43 14.01 -22.41
N PRO A 189 16.51 14.69 -21.99
CA PRO A 189 16.79 14.93 -20.58
C PRO A 189 15.81 15.93 -19.92
N GLU A 190 15.13 16.75 -20.73
CA GLU A 190 14.27 17.86 -20.32
C GLU A 190 12.80 17.72 -20.81
N PRO A 191 12.07 16.59 -20.61
CA PRO A 191 10.63 16.55 -20.89
C PRO A 191 9.89 17.27 -19.75
N ALA A 192 8.99 18.21 -20.07
CA ALA A 192 8.11 18.80 -19.06
C ALA A 192 7.17 17.76 -18.43
N SER A 193 6.93 16.62 -19.10
CA SER A 193 6.41 15.40 -18.47
C SER A 193 6.83 14.09 -19.14
N PHE A 194 6.93 13.00 -18.38
CA PHE A 194 7.13 11.64 -18.94
C PHE A 194 5.98 11.17 -19.86
N ILE A 195 4.78 11.77 -19.76
CA ILE A 195 3.67 11.49 -20.67
C ILE A 195 3.88 12.15 -22.04
N GLU A 196 4.48 13.35 -22.09
CA GLU A 196 4.96 13.91 -23.36
C GLU A 196 6.06 13.04 -23.96
N MET A 197 6.91 12.41 -23.13
CA MET A 197 7.90 11.45 -23.62
C MET A 197 7.28 10.21 -24.31
N LEU A 198 6.04 9.83 -23.97
CA LEU A 198 5.28 8.76 -24.67
C LEU A 198 4.47 9.27 -25.87
N ARG A 199 4.29 10.60 -26.02
CA ARG A 199 3.45 11.22 -27.06
C ARG A 199 4.25 11.91 -28.15
N ALA A 200 5.43 12.43 -27.85
CA ALA A 200 6.23 13.10 -28.87
C ALA A 200 6.64 12.06 -29.93
N PRO A 201 6.72 12.45 -31.21
CA PRO A 201 7.19 11.58 -32.27
C PRO A 201 8.70 11.32 -32.09
N PHE A 202 9.06 10.36 -31.23
CA PHE A 202 10.45 9.95 -31.00
C PHE A 202 10.98 9.16 -32.19
N GLY A 203 11.44 9.91 -33.18
CA GLY A 203 12.16 9.39 -34.33
C GLY A 203 12.68 10.49 -35.23
N ASP A 204 14.00 10.57 -35.33
CA ASP A 204 14.61 10.59 -36.67
C ASP A 204 13.91 9.51 -37.52
N GLU A 205 13.76 9.73 -38.83
CA GLU A 205 12.95 8.88 -39.74
C GLU A 205 13.35 7.39 -39.79
N LYS A 206 14.44 7.01 -39.12
CA LYS A 206 15.06 5.68 -39.08
C LYS A 206 14.36 4.66 -38.16
N THR A 207 13.59 5.07 -37.16
CA THR A 207 12.88 4.14 -36.25
C THR A 207 11.44 3.84 -36.65
N SER A 208 10.82 4.68 -37.49
CA SER A 208 9.54 4.38 -38.10
C SER A 208 9.71 3.40 -39.26
N PHE A 209 9.15 2.20 -39.15
CA PHE A 209 9.00 1.33 -40.31
C PHE A 209 7.87 1.83 -41.21
N THR A 210 8.09 1.76 -42.52
CA THR A 210 7.10 2.14 -43.53
C THR A 210 6.41 0.88 -44.05
N LEU A 211 5.11 0.76 -43.83
CA LEU A 211 4.30 -0.20 -44.60
C LEU A 211 3.96 0.41 -45.95
N HIS A 212 4.56 -0.13 -47.02
CA HIS A 212 4.10 0.10 -48.38
C HIS A 212 2.99 -0.91 -48.71
N PRO A 213 1.71 -0.51 -48.86
CA PRO A 213 0.70 -1.43 -49.36
C PRO A 213 1.05 -1.81 -50.82
N PRO A 214 1.02 -3.11 -51.17
CA PRO A 214 1.76 -3.62 -52.32
C PRO A 214 1.27 -3.16 -53.71
N GLU A 215 0.11 -2.51 -53.82
CA GLU A 215 -0.58 -2.29 -55.10
C GLU A 215 -1.08 -0.86 -55.35
N CYS A 216 -0.67 0.14 -54.55
CA CYS A 216 -1.12 1.53 -54.72
C CYS A 216 0.03 2.53 -54.93
N PRO A 217 0.41 2.82 -56.20
CA PRO A 217 1.29 3.93 -56.54
C PRO A 217 0.67 5.25 -56.07
N GLY A 218 1.28 5.89 -55.05
CA GLY A 218 0.74 7.08 -54.41
C GLY A 218 0.09 6.86 -53.04
N SER A 219 0.16 5.64 -52.46
CA SER A 219 -0.29 5.42 -51.08
C SER A 219 0.54 6.24 -50.08
N ASN A 220 -0.15 6.86 -49.12
CA ASN A 220 0.48 7.50 -47.97
C ASN A 220 1.32 6.48 -47.19
N THR A 221 2.59 6.80 -46.96
CA THR A 221 3.47 6.09 -46.02
C THR A 221 2.91 6.20 -44.61
N LEU A 222 2.44 5.09 -44.05
CA LEU A 222 1.97 5.05 -42.67
C LEU A 222 3.15 4.66 -41.76
N ARG A 223 3.54 5.59 -40.89
CA ARG A 223 4.63 5.45 -39.91
C ARG A 223 4.05 4.99 -38.57
N TYR A 224 4.59 3.90 -38.03
CA TYR A 224 4.32 3.48 -36.65
C TYR A 224 5.54 3.77 -35.77
N SER A 225 5.30 4.23 -34.54
CA SER A 225 6.27 4.17 -33.45
C SER A 225 6.30 2.76 -32.87
N PRO A 226 7.45 2.26 -32.39
CA PRO A 226 7.47 1.03 -31.59
C PRO A 226 6.65 1.20 -30.29
N PRO A 227 6.11 0.11 -29.71
CA PRO A 227 5.58 0.12 -28.37
C PRO A 227 6.66 0.59 -27.40
N GLN A 228 6.29 1.51 -26.52
CA GLN A 228 7.14 2.10 -25.51
C GLN A 228 6.40 2.08 -24.18
N ILE A 229 7.12 1.66 -23.13
CA ILE A 229 6.60 1.57 -21.77
C ILE A 229 7.57 2.27 -20.84
N ILE A 230 7.05 3.13 -19.96
CA ILE A 230 7.79 3.75 -18.86
C ILE A 230 7.29 3.15 -17.55
N VAL A 231 8.23 2.75 -16.71
CA VAL A 231 7.97 2.25 -15.36
C VAL A 231 8.72 3.14 -14.37
N VAL A 232 7.99 3.77 -13.45
CA VAL A 232 8.56 4.49 -12.31
C VAL A 232 8.40 3.63 -11.07
N VAL A 233 9.52 3.26 -10.46
CA VAL A 233 9.56 2.67 -9.12
C VAL A 233 9.80 3.79 -8.13
N THR A 234 8.93 3.92 -7.13
CA THR A 234 9.00 5.02 -6.18
C THR A 234 8.77 4.54 -4.75
N LEU A 235 9.45 5.19 -3.81
CA LEU A 235 9.12 5.18 -2.39
C LEU A 235 8.94 6.61 -1.95
N VAL A 236 7.75 6.98 -1.50
CA VAL A 236 7.50 8.30 -0.89
C VAL A 236 7.22 8.12 0.60
N CYS A 237 8.17 8.46 1.47
CA CYS A 237 7.96 8.50 2.91
C CYS A 237 7.51 9.90 3.34
N CYS A 238 6.43 9.98 4.12
CA CYS A 238 5.82 11.23 4.56
C CYS A 238 6.12 11.53 6.03
N LYS A 239 6.17 12.82 6.39
CA LYS A 239 6.19 13.27 7.79
C LYS A 239 4.97 12.72 8.56
N GLU A 240 5.07 12.76 9.88
CA GLU A 240 3.96 12.48 10.79
C GLU A 240 2.74 13.36 10.45
N ALA A 241 1.55 12.74 10.44
CA ALA A 241 0.29 13.43 10.27
C ALA A 241 -0.75 12.89 11.27
N ASP A 242 -1.64 13.77 11.68
CA ASP A 242 -2.73 13.51 12.62
C ASP A 242 -3.97 12.99 11.88
N TYR A 243 -4.47 11.83 12.31
CA TYR A 243 -5.70 11.20 11.81
C TYR A 243 -6.79 11.16 12.92
N GLY A 244 -6.72 12.07 13.89
CA GLY A 244 -7.68 12.29 14.97
C GLY A 244 -7.50 11.39 16.19
N LEU A 245 -7.29 10.09 15.99
CA LEU A 245 -7.03 9.12 17.07
C LEU A 245 -5.60 8.61 17.11
N LEU A 246 -4.93 8.65 15.96
CA LEU A 246 -3.60 8.12 15.72
C LEU A 246 -2.79 9.15 14.93
N ASN A 247 -1.57 9.43 15.37
CA ASN A 247 -0.55 10.04 14.54
C ASN A 247 0.26 8.93 13.88
N ALA A 248 0.36 8.97 12.56
CA ALA A 248 1.09 7.97 11.79
C ALA A 248 1.90 8.62 10.68
N ALA A 249 3.04 8.01 10.35
CA ALA A 249 3.77 8.33 9.14
C ALA A 249 3.42 7.33 8.03
N ARG A 250 3.01 7.85 6.88
CA ARG A 250 2.73 7.04 5.68
C ARG A 250 3.98 6.86 4.85
N PHE A 251 4.07 5.73 4.15
CA PHE A 251 5.01 5.51 3.07
C PHE A 251 4.34 4.81 1.88
N PHE A 252 4.71 5.20 0.67
CA PHE A 252 4.08 4.76 -0.57
C PHE A 252 5.11 4.04 -1.46
N PRO A 253 5.29 2.71 -1.32
CA PRO A 253 6.15 1.92 -2.19
C PRO A 253 5.37 1.53 -3.45
N MET A 254 5.34 2.41 -4.45
CA MET A 254 4.49 2.25 -5.63
C MET A 254 5.27 1.80 -6.86
N ILE A 255 4.54 1.27 -7.84
CA ILE A 255 4.99 1.21 -9.24
C ILE A 255 3.99 1.97 -10.09
N MET A 256 4.47 2.90 -10.91
CA MET A 256 3.65 3.64 -11.89
C MET A 256 4.07 3.20 -13.29
N VAL A 257 3.11 2.84 -14.14
CA VAL A 257 3.36 2.38 -15.51
C VAL A 257 2.54 3.20 -16.49
N ALA A 258 3.18 3.67 -17.57
CA ALA A 258 2.50 4.28 -18.70
C ALA A 258 3.05 3.70 -20.01
N SER A 259 2.18 3.59 -21.02
CA SER A 259 2.50 3.01 -22.33
C SER A 259 1.92 3.87 -23.45
N ASN A 260 2.51 3.84 -24.65
CA ASN A 260 1.92 4.41 -25.86
C ASN A 260 0.90 3.47 -26.55
N ILE A 261 0.79 2.21 -26.10
CA ILE A 261 -0.23 1.23 -26.51
C ILE A 261 -1.12 0.81 -25.34
N GLU A 262 -2.27 0.21 -25.62
CA GLU A 262 -3.09 -0.45 -24.61
C GLU A 262 -2.48 -1.81 -24.24
N LEU A 263 -2.46 -2.14 -22.95
CA LEU A 263 -2.02 -3.43 -22.45
C LEU A 263 -3.25 -4.21 -21.96
N ASN A 264 -3.46 -5.41 -22.50
CA ASN A 264 -4.58 -6.28 -22.15
C ASN A 264 -4.52 -6.67 -20.67
N THR A 265 -3.31 -6.99 -20.19
CA THR A 265 -2.99 -7.19 -18.78
C THR A 265 -1.68 -6.50 -18.43
N LEU A 266 -1.54 -6.03 -17.19
CA LEU A 266 -0.29 -5.55 -16.63
C LEU A 266 -0.18 -6.07 -15.20
N ARG A 267 0.87 -6.83 -14.91
CA ARG A 267 1.13 -7.44 -13.60
C ARG A 267 2.41 -6.90 -12.99
N GLY A 268 2.35 -6.48 -11.72
CA GLY A 268 3.51 -6.05 -10.95
C GLY A 268 3.36 -6.40 -9.47
N ALA A 269 4.48 -6.44 -8.75
CA ALA A 269 4.51 -6.85 -7.35
C ALA A 269 5.43 -5.97 -6.50
N VAL A 270 5.01 -5.70 -5.27
CA VAL A 270 5.79 -5.00 -4.24
C VAL A 270 5.80 -5.87 -2.99
N GLN A 271 6.98 -6.24 -2.49
CA GLN A 271 7.15 -7.07 -1.30
C GLN A 271 7.69 -6.23 -0.14
N LEU A 272 7.04 -6.30 1.01
CA LEU A 272 7.46 -5.66 2.26
C LEU A 272 7.81 -6.75 3.27
N THR A 273 9.02 -6.66 3.83
CA THR A 273 9.52 -7.56 4.88
C THR A 273 9.75 -6.74 6.15
N ARG A 274 9.02 -7.03 7.23
CA ARG A 274 9.27 -6.51 8.58
C ARG A 274 10.35 -7.34 9.32
N PRO A 275 10.96 -6.78 10.37
CA PRO A 275 11.70 -7.56 11.36
C PRO A 275 10.88 -8.75 11.89
N LYS A 276 11.55 -9.89 12.17
CA LYS A 276 10.90 -11.06 12.83
C LYS A 276 10.32 -10.64 14.19
N SER A 277 11.12 -9.91 14.96
CA SER A 277 10.79 -9.42 16.29
C SER A 277 10.51 -7.92 16.28
N ALA A 278 9.49 -7.49 17.02
CA ALA A 278 9.29 -6.09 17.35
C ALA A 278 10.50 -5.53 18.11
N ALA A 279 10.87 -4.27 17.83
CA ALA A 279 11.93 -3.59 18.57
C ALA A 279 11.52 -3.29 20.02
N MET A 280 10.20 -3.26 20.26
CA MET A 280 9.59 -2.84 21.50
C MET A 280 8.70 -3.95 22.08
N GLN A 281 9.11 -4.47 23.24
CA GLN A 281 8.38 -5.51 23.99
C GLN A 281 7.71 -4.96 25.26
N THR A 282 7.86 -3.66 25.53
CA THR A 282 7.20 -2.97 26.66
C THR A 282 6.97 -1.51 26.29
N MET A 283 5.75 -1.02 26.50
CA MET A 283 5.36 0.38 26.34
C MET A 283 4.46 0.77 27.51
N GLN A 284 4.73 1.89 28.19
CA GLN A 284 3.80 2.46 29.19
C GLN A 284 3.27 1.44 30.25
N ARG A 285 4.11 0.46 30.62
CA ARG A 285 3.83 -0.71 31.50
C ARG A 285 3.07 -1.88 30.87
N GLU A 286 2.52 -1.73 29.66
CA GLU A 286 2.01 -2.83 28.85
C GLU A 286 3.19 -3.65 28.32
N LYS A 287 3.07 -4.98 28.34
CA LYS A 287 4.04 -5.90 27.74
C LYS A 287 3.54 -6.37 26.38
N MET A 288 4.46 -6.76 25.51
CA MET A 288 4.16 -7.29 24.18
C MET A 288 5.01 -8.53 23.89
N THR A 289 4.55 -9.36 22.96
CA THR A 289 5.33 -10.48 22.43
C THR A 289 6.58 -9.97 21.72
N ALA A 290 7.66 -10.75 21.76
CA ALA A 290 8.84 -10.48 20.95
C ALA A 290 8.51 -10.52 19.47
N ASP A 291 7.67 -11.47 19.06
CA ASP A 291 7.34 -11.76 17.67
C ASP A 291 6.18 -10.90 17.15
N ASN A 292 6.28 -10.51 15.88
CA ASN A 292 5.20 -9.86 15.14
C ASN A 292 4.13 -10.89 14.71
N GLY A 293 2.87 -10.64 15.06
CA GLY A 293 1.71 -11.32 14.50
C GLY A 293 1.16 -10.60 13.27
N THR A 294 0.40 -11.32 12.44
CA THR A 294 -0.31 -10.75 11.29
C THR A 294 -1.81 -10.98 11.45
N LEU A 295 -2.58 -9.90 11.31
CA LEU A 295 -4.04 -9.90 11.34
C LEU A 295 -4.57 -9.35 10.01
N LEU A 296 -5.54 -10.05 9.42
CA LEU A 296 -6.35 -9.49 8.33
C LEU A 296 -7.70 -9.05 8.90
N PHE A 297 -8.23 -7.93 8.41
CA PHE A 297 -9.52 -7.39 8.81
C PHE A 297 -10.43 -7.32 7.62
N THR A 298 -11.72 -7.57 7.84
CA THR A 298 -12.75 -7.15 6.90
C THR A 298 -13.77 -6.26 7.58
N ASP A 299 -14.20 -5.24 6.85
CA ASP A 299 -15.27 -4.36 7.26
C ASP A 299 -16.60 -5.11 7.26
N ARG A 300 -17.39 -4.98 8.33
CA ARG A 300 -18.72 -5.59 8.41
C ARG A 300 -19.75 -4.89 7.53
N ASN A 301 -19.52 -3.62 7.16
CA ASN A 301 -20.48 -2.74 6.50
C ASN A 301 -21.81 -2.60 7.30
N GLU A 302 -21.79 -2.84 8.62
CA GLU A 302 -22.98 -2.73 9.49
C GLU A 302 -23.38 -1.25 9.67
N GLN A 303 -24.56 -0.87 9.18
CA GLN A 303 -25.07 0.52 9.19
C GLN A 303 -25.49 1.05 10.58
N ASP A 304 -25.16 0.33 11.65
CA ASP A 304 -25.67 0.61 12.98
C ASP A 304 -25.09 1.87 13.62
N GLY A 305 -24.12 2.52 12.97
CA GLY A 305 -23.84 3.96 13.05
C GLY A 305 -23.55 4.53 14.44
N LYS A 306 -23.34 3.66 15.41
CA LYS A 306 -22.61 3.96 16.64
C LYS A 306 -21.15 3.90 16.23
N LEU A 307 -20.39 4.94 16.58
CA LEU A 307 -18.92 4.84 16.61
C LEU A 307 -18.53 3.52 17.30
N PRO A 308 -17.46 2.82 16.87
CA PRO A 308 -17.02 1.62 17.56
C PRO A 308 -16.97 1.91 19.06
N SER A 309 -17.60 1.02 19.84
CA SER A 309 -17.26 0.98 21.25
C SER A 309 -15.75 0.72 21.39
N VAL A 310 -15.22 0.83 22.60
CA VAL A 310 -13.81 0.50 22.89
C VAL A 310 -13.39 -0.92 22.45
N ALA A 311 -14.34 -1.78 22.09
CA ALA A 311 -14.14 -3.02 21.36
C ALA A 311 -14.34 -2.82 19.84
N TRP A 312 -13.22 -2.87 19.11
CA TRP A 312 -13.12 -2.72 17.65
C TRP A 312 -13.62 -3.95 16.87
N ASP A 313 -13.86 -5.06 17.59
CA ASP A 313 -14.55 -6.27 17.14
C ASP A 313 -16.01 -6.03 16.71
N GLN A 314 -16.54 -4.82 16.93
CA GLN A 314 -17.84 -4.36 16.44
C GLN A 314 -17.76 -3.81 15.00
N SER A 315 -16.68 -3.10 14.66
CA SER A 315 -16.49 -2.50 13.32
C SER A 315 -15.90 -3.47 12.31
N PHE A 316 -15.00 -4.34 12.75
CA PHE A 316 -14.30 -5.28 11.87
C PHE A 316 -14.50 -6.72 12.34
N GLU A 317 -14.58 -7.64 11.39
CA GLU A 317 -14.17 -9.03 11.68
C GLU A 317 -12.68 -9.14 11.43
N TYR A 318 -11.97 -9.85 12.29
CA TYR A 318 -10.53 -10.05 12.16
C TYR A 318 -10.19 -11.53 12.14
N TYR A 319 -9.11 -11.81 11.43
CA TYR A 319 -8.64 -13.15 11.11
C TYR A 319 -7.21 -13.21 11.62
N ASP A 320 -7.07 -13.87 12.76
CA ASP A 320 -5.77 -14.09 13.39
C ASP A 320 -5.05 -15.23 12.66
N LEU A 321 -3.95 -14.90 11.97
CA LEU A 321 -3.27 -15.81 11.04
C LEU A 321 -2.11 -16.55 11.72
N ASP A 322 -2.47 -17.33 12.73
CA ASP A 322 -1.57 -18.22 13.45
C ASP A 322 -2.07 -19.68 13.33
N PRO A 323 -1.47 -20.54 12.47
CA PRO A 323 -0.42 -20.24 11.50
C PRO A 323 -0.63 -20.86 10.10
N SER A 324 -0.88 -20.04 9.09
CA SER A 324 -0.47 -20.39 7.72
C SER A 324 -0.26 -19.14 6.86
N ALA A 325 0.95 -18.97 6.35
CA ALA A 325 1.21 -18.13 5.18
C ALA A 325 0.34 -18.61 3.99
N GLY A 326 -0.09 -17.68 3.14
CA GLY A 326 -1.03 -17.96 2.06
C GLY A 326 -1.33 -16.74 1.20
N SER A 327 -2.12 -16.96 0.15
CA SER A 327 -2.58 -15.94 -0.79
C SER A 327 -4.02 -15.55 -0.48
N TYR A 328 -4.27 -14.25 -0.38
CA TYR A 328 -5.60 -13.68 -0.08
C TYR A 328 -5.93 -12.56 -1.07
N VAL A 329 -7.18 -12.45 -1.51
CA VAL A 329 -7.58 -11.44 -2.50
C VAL A 329 -8.12 -10.19 -1.81
N LEU A 330 -7.46 -9.05 -2.04
CA LEU A 330 -7.80 -7.77 -1.40
C LEU A 330 -8.81 -6.94 -2.19
N ALA A 331 -8.83 -7.05 -3.51
CA ALA A 331 -9.76 -6.32 -4.37
C ALA A 331 -10.00 -7.02 -5.71
N TYR A 332 -11.16 -6.71 -6.30
CA TYR A 332 -11.57 -7.20 -7.63
C TYR A 332 -11.78 -6.06 -8.64
N PRO A 333 -11.54 -6.32 -9.94
CA PRO A 333 -11.80 -5.35 -10.99
C PRO A 333 -13.31 -5.25 -11.25
N LYS A 334 -13.75 -4.10 -11.78
CA LYS A 334 -15.16 -3.79 -12.07
C LYS A 334 -15.78 -4.70 -13.14
N SER A 335 -14.94 -5.27 -14.00
CA SER A 335 -15.26 -6.26 -15.04
C SER A 335 -15.73 -7.61 -14.49
N ASP A 336 -15.31 -8.00 -13.27
CA ASP A 336 -15.68 -9.28 -12.64
C ASP A 336 -17.11 -9.23 -12.04
N ILE A 337 -18.09 -9.09 -12.92
CA ILE A 337 -19.54 -9.05 -12.59
C ILE A 337 -20.04 -10.34 -11.92
N THR A 338 -19.24 -11.41 -11.92
CA THR A 338 -19.58 -12.69 -11.26
C THR A 338 -19.54 -12.60 -9.72
N LYS A 339 -19.13 -11.46 -9.18
CA LYS A 339 -18.91 -11.23 -7.74
C LYS A 339 -19.82 -10.15 -7.14
N GLY A 340 -21.10 -10.17 -7.55
CA GLY A 340 -22.16 -9.46 -6.83
C GLY A 340 -22.19 -9.83 -5.34
N ALA A 341 -22.81 -8.96 -4.52
CA ALA A 341 -22.77 -8.94 -3.05
C ALA A 341 -22.61 -10.33 -2.42
N ARG A 342 -21.39 -10.63 -1.96
CA ARG A 342 -21.03 -11.94 -1.44
C ARG A 342 -21.29 -12.02 0.06
N THR A 343 -21.76 -13.17 0.50
CA THR A 343 -21.63 -13.60 1.90
C THR A 343 -20.51 -14.63 1.95
N LEU A 344 -19.44 -14.38 2.72
CA LEU A 344 -18.40 -15.38 2.91
C LEU A 344 -18.89 -16.51 3.84
N LEU A 345 -19.05 -17.70 3.27
CA LEU A 345 -19.34 -18.95 4.00
C LEU A 345 -18.06 -19.77 4.13
N GLY A 346 -17.74 -20.23 5.35
CA GLY A 346 -16.82 -21.37 5.55
C GLY A 346 -15.36 -21.07 5.91
N VAL A 347 -14.96 -19.83 6.22
CA VAL A 347 -13.62 -19.55 6.77
C VAL A 347 -13.57 -19.86 8.26
N LYS A 348 -12.58 -20.64 8.71
CA LYS A 348 -12.41 -21.04 10.13
C LYS A 348 -11.48 -20.08 10.90
N VAL A 349 -12.07 -19.06 11.55
CA VAL A 349 -11.44 -18.14 12.56
C VAL A 349 -11.41 -18.79 13.95
N LYS A 350 -10.64 -18.28 14.94
CA LYS A 350 -10.68 -18.69 16.37
C LYS A 350 -11.32 -17.63 17.27
N SER A 351 -12.19 -18.08 18.17
CA SER A 351 -13.04 -17.28 19.05
C SER A 351 -13.53 -18.17 20.20
N TYR A 352 -13.82 -17.55 21.33
CA TYR A 352 -14.37 -18.24 22.50
C TYR A 352 -15.84 -17.87 22.66
N ASP A 353 -16.70 -18.45 21.83
CA ASP A 353 -18.12 -18.46 22.16
C ASP A 353 -18.32 -19.43 23.35
N VAL A 354 -18.41 -18.84 24.54
CA VAL A 354 -18.93 -19.52 25.72
C VAL A 354 -20.34 -19.97 25.40
N GLU A 355 -20.50 -21.28 25.22
CA GLU A 355 -21.79 -21.92 25.04
C GLU A 355 -22.62 -21.72 26.31
N LEU A 356 -23.47 -20.68 26.31
CA LEU A 356 -24.62 -20.57 27.21
C LEU A 356 -25.58 -21.72 26.88
N LYS A 357 -25.26 -22.89 27.44
CA LYS A 357 -25.87 -24.21 27.21
C LYS A 357 -27.34 -24.15 26.78
N ARG A 358 -27.60 -24.49 25.52
CA ARG A 358 -28.75 -25.32 25.11
C ARG A 358 -28.37 -26.25 23.96
N THR A 359 -27.88 -27.43 24.34
CA THR A 359 -27.88 -28.66 23.52
C THR A 359 -29.31 -29.02 23.03
N PRO A 360 -29.47 -29.96 22.06
CA PRO A 360 -28.54 -30.38 21.02
C PRO A 360 -29.20 -30.44 19.61
N VAL A 361 -28.41 -30.39 18.52
CA VAL A 361 -28.86 -30.87 17.19
C VAL A 361 -27.80 -31.80 16.59
N SER A 362 -28.27 -32.90 16.00
CA SER A 362 -27.48 -34.08 15.65
C SER A 362 -26.83 -34.04 14.27
N ASN A 363 -25.63 -34.64 14.17
CA ASN A 363 -25.14 -35.48 13.08
C ASN A 363 -25.64 -35.23 11.65
N GLN A 364 -24.78 -34.65 10.78
CA GLN A 364 -24.28 -35.27 9.54
C GLN A 364 -23.72 -34.22 8.56
N ILE A 365 -22.38 -34.10 8.47
CA ILE A 365 -21.69 -33.91 7.19
C ILE A 365 -20.41 -34.75 7.24
N ARG A 366 -20.30 -35.77 6.38
CA ARG A 366 -19.02 -36.43 6.04
C ARG A 366 -18.46 -35.76 4.79
N GLY A 367 -17.17 -35.46 4.78
CA GLY A 367 -16.45 -34.97 3.61
C GLY A 367 -14.96 -34.92 3.92
N ASP A 368 -14.19 -35.79 3.26
CA ASP A 368 -12.79 -36.04 3.59
C ASP A 368 -11.88 -34.91 3.08
N SER A 369 -11.79 -33.83 3.86
CA SER A 369 -10.69 -32.87 3.78
C SER A 369 -9.87 -32.92 5.08
N PRO A 370 -8.53 -32.87 5.00
CA PRO A 370 -7.69 -32.94 6.19
C PRO A 370 -8.03 -31.81 7.16
N LEU A 371 -8.34 -32.18 8.40
CA LEU A 371 -8.69 -31.23 9.46
C LEU A 371 -7.44 -30.43 9.87
N LEU A 372 -7.34 -29.21 9.36
CA LEU A 372 -6.40 -28.21 9.89
C LEU A 372 -6.63 -28.01 11.40
N PRO A 373 -5.58 -27.76 12.20
CA PRO A 373 -5.71 -27.53 13.64
C PRO A 373 -6.71 -26.41 13.95
N ALA A 374 -7.57 -26.64 14.94
CA ALA A 374 -8.80 -25.85 15.08
C ALA A 374 -8.55 -24.39 15.48
N ALA A 375 -8.88 -23.50 14.55
CA ALA A 375 -9.52 -22.22 14.81
C ALA A 375 -11.06 -22.42 14.86
N VAL A 376 -11.76 -21.92 15.89
CA VAL A 376 -13.23 -22.08 16.14
C VAL A 376 -14.01 -20.74 16.01
N VAL A 377 -15.01 -20.66 15.13
CA VAL A 377 -15.53 -19.39 14.55
C VAL A 377 -16.71 -18.77 15.32
N LYS A 378 -16.73 -17.43 15.50
CA LYS A 378 -17.97 -16.66 15.75
C LYS A 378 -18.48 -16.08 14.44
N THR A 379 -19.35 -16.81 13.75
CA THR A 379 -19.83 -16.41 12.42
C THR A 379 -20.91 -15.34 12.50
N ARG A 380 -20.63 -14.15 11.94
CA ARG A 380 -21.66 -13.32 11.33
C ARG A 380 -21.58 -13.42 9.81
N TYR A 381 -22.71 -13.29 9.15
CA TYR A 381 -22.75 -13.14 7.69
C TYR A 381 -22.26 -11.74 7.32
N VAL A 382 -21.00 -11.62 6.90
CA VAL A 382 -20.46 -10.35 6.38
C VAL A 382 -21.02 -10.14 4.97
N ASN A 383 -21.78 -9.06 4.78
CA ASN A 383 -22.23 -8.61 3.48
C ASN A 383 -21.08 -7.85 2.80
N LYS A 384 -20.58 -8.37 1.69
CA LYS A 384 -19.52 -7.73 0.90
C LYS A 384 -20.10 -6.70 -0.07
N GLU A 385 -19.55 -5.50 -0.04
CA GLU A 385 -19.82 -4.44 -1.01
C GLU A 385 -19.20 -4.75 -2.38
N SER A 386 -19.63 -4.02 -3.41
CA SER A 386 -19.07 -4.16 -4.76
C SER A 386 -17.56 -3.95 -4.76
N ARG A 387 -16.83 -4.85 -5.44
CA ARG A 387 -15.35 -4.92 -5.52
C ARG A 387 -14.61 -5.18 -4.19
N GLN A 388 -15.32 -5.35 -3.06
CA GLN A 388 -14.68 -5.71 -1.78
C GLN A 388 -14.02 -7.08 -1.89
N GLY A 389 -12.75 -7.18 -1.46
CA GLY A 389 -12.02 -8.43 -1.40
C GLY A 389 -12.47 -9.34 -0.26
N GLU A 390 -11.68 -10.37 -0.02
CA GLU A 390 -11.78 -11.24 1.15
C GLU A 390 -11.50 -10.44 2.44
N PHE A 391 -10.56 -9.49 2.37
CA PHE A 391 -10.15 -8.61 3.46
C PHE A 391 -9.98 -7.17 2.96
N ASP A 392 -10.20 -6.21 3.86
CA ASP A 392 -10.14 -4.77 3.62
C ASP A 392 -8.85 -4.15 4.15
N ASN A 393 -8.26 -4.73 5.21
CA ASN A 393 -7.06 -4.19 5.85
C ASN A 393 -6.11 -5.29 6.34
N LEU A 394 -4.82 -4.94 6.45
CA LEU A 394 -3.73 -5.74 6.99
C LEU A 394 -3.09 -5.00 8.18
N HIS A 395 -2.73 -5.73 9.23
CA HIS A 395 -1.99 -5.25 10.38
C HIS A 395 -0.85 -6.23 10.70
N ILE A 396 0.38 -5.74 10.85
CA ILE A 396 1.55 -6.52 11.26
C ILE A 396 2.21 -5.82 12.45
N ALA A 397 2.07 -6.43 13.63
CA ALA A 397 2.45 -5.84 14.92
C ALA A 397 2.71 -6.93 15.97
N PRO A 398 3.47 -6.66 17.04
CA PRO A 398 3.54 -7.59 18.17
C PRO A 398 2.17 -7.67 18.87
N ARG A 399 1.93 -8.73 19.63
CA ARG A 399 0.68 -8.92 20.38
C ARG A 399 0.85 -8.39 21.81
N MET A 400 -0.19 -7.81 22.42
CA MET A 400 -0.12 -7.42 23.84
C MET A 400 -0.15 -8.63 24.77
N ILE A 401 0.76 -8.69 25.74
CA ILE A 401 0.73 -9.66 26.83
C ILE A 401 -0.04 -9.04 27.99
N LEU A 402 -1.24 -9.57 28.24
CA LEU A 402 -2.11 -9.09 29.31
C LEU A 402 -1.74 -9.78 30.63
N GLU A 403 -0.97 -9.11 31.48
CA GLU A 403 -0.61 -9.67 32.78
C GLU A 403 -1.84 -9.75 33.70
N GLN A 404 -2.11 -10.93 34.27
CA GLN A 404 -3.23 -11.12 35.22
C GLN A 404 -3.20 -10.14 36.41
N SER A 405 -2.00 -9.75 36.86
CA SER A 405 -1.79 -8.75 37.92
C SER A 405 -2.38 -7.39 37.55
N GLN A 406 -2.15 -6.94 36.31
CA GLN A 406 -2.64 -5.66 35.79
C GLN A 406 -4.15 -5.67 35.58
N LEU A 407 -4.74 -6.82 35.20
CA LEU A 407 -6.19 -6.97 35.15
C LEU A 407 -6.82 -6.78 36.53
N LYS A 408 -6.27 -7.46 37.55
CA LYS A 408 -6.74 -7.41 38.92
C LYS A 408 -6.59 -5.99 39.53
N SER A 409 -5.53 -5.25 39.19
CA SER A 409 -5.33 -3.88 39.70
C SER A 409 -6.18 -2.83 39.00
N ASN A 410 -6.34 -2.90 37.68
CA ASN A 410 -6.86 -1.77 36.89
C ASN A 410 -8.39 -1.79 36.71
N TYR A 411 -9.01 -2.99 36.76
CA TYR A 411 -10.46 -3.15 36.56
C TYR A 411 -11.19 -3.67 37.82
N GLY A 412 -10.45 -3.98 38.89
CA GLY A 412 -10.99 -4.42 40.17
C GLY A 412 -11.72 -5.77 40.09
N PRO A 413 -12.63 -6.06 41.03
CA PRO A 413 -13.34 -7.34 41.06
C PRO A 413 -14.29 -7.57 39.87
N SER A 414 -14.60 -6.55 39.05
CA SER A 414 -15.52 -6.69 37.90
C SER A 414 -15.02 -7.68 36.83
N ILE A 415 -13.71 -7.91 36.72
CA ILE A 415 -13.17 -8.94 35.82
C ILE A 415 -13.47 -10.36 36.31
N ALA A 416 -13.66 -10.59 37.62
CA ALA A 416 -14.13 -11.88 38.12
C ALA A 416 -15.60 -12.13 37.73
N GLU A 417 -16.40 -11.08 37.56
CA GLU A 417 -17.77 -11.16 37.03
C GLU A 417 -17.80 -11.39 35.51
N LEU A 418 -16.73 -10.99 34.79
CA LEU A 418 -16.52 -11.29 33.37
C LEU A 418 -15.89 -12.66 33.11
N ALA A 419 -15.28 -13.31 34.11
CA ALA A 419 -14.66 -14.64 33.97
C ALA A 419 -15.59 -15.73 33.39
N PRO A 420 -16.92 -15.77 33.67
CA PRO A 420 -17.82 -16.70 32.96
C PRO A 420 -17.85 -16.50 31.44
N THR A 421 -17.51 -15.31 30.94
CA THR A 421 -17.56 -14.92 29.52
C THR A 421 -16.24 -15.20 28.78
N PHE A 422 -15.11 -15.22 29.49
CA PHE A 422 -13.77 -15.45 28.91
C PHE A 422 -13.16 -16.81 29.28
N GLY A 423 -13.88 -17.63 30.05
CA GLY A 423 -13.33 -18.82 30.69
C GLY A 423 -12.51 -18.47 31.94
N SER A 424 -11.90 -19.48 32.57
CA SER A 424 -11.03 -19.21 33.72
C SER A 424 -9.92 -18.25 33.31
N LEU A 425 -9.69 -17.21 34.10
CA LEU A 425 -8.55 -16.30 33.93
C LEU A 425 -7.20 -17.02 33.97
N ASP A 426 -7.15 -18.21 34.59
CA ASP A 426 -5.97 -19.08 34.62
C ASP A 426 -5.86 -20.00 33.37
N SER A 427 -6.91 -20.08 32.56
CA SER A 427 -6.92 -20.73 31.24
C SER A 427 -6.72 -19.76 30.07
N LEU A 428 -6.85 -18.45 30.33
CA LEU A 428 -6.19 -17.43 29.51
C LEU A 428 -4.69 -17.52 29.79
N GLU A 429 -4.00 -18.44 29.11
CA GLU A 429 -2.56 -18.31 28.95
C GLU A 429 -2.25 -16.91 28.41
N PRO A 430 -1.05 -16.35 28.66
CA PRO A 430 -0.58 -15.08 28.10
C PRO A 430 -0.35 -15.12 26.57
N SER A 431 -1.13 -15.94 25.86
CA SER A 431 -1.52 -15.78 24.47
C SER A 431 -1.75 -14.31 24.15
N GLY A 432 -0.91 -13.78 23.26
CA GLY A 432 -0.88 -12.36 23.01
C GLY A 432 -2.18 -11.88 22.36
N ILE A 433 -2.75 -10.81 22.91
CA ILE A 433 -3.97 -10.19 22.42
C ILE A 433 -3.68 -9.47 21.11
N ALA A 434 -4.49 -9.81 20.09
CA ALA A 434 -4.59 -9.11 18.83
C ALA A 434 -4.86 -7.61 19.09
N MET A 435 -3.94 -6.75 18.66
CA MET A 435 -4.08 -5.30 18.83
C MET A 435 -4.99 -4.72 17.75
N ALA A 436 -5.71 -3.65 18.10
CA ALA A 436 -6.54 -2.90 17.16
C ALA A 436 -5.68 -2.35 16.00
N PRO A 437 -6.23 -2.20 14.78
CA PRO A 437 -5.52 -1.66 13.62
C PRO A 437 -5.32 -0.12 13.68
N PHE A 438 -5.18 0.42 14.89
CA PHE A 438 -4.90 1.82 15.22
C PHE A 438 -4.16 1.94 16.57
N CYS A 439 -3.39 0.90 16.95
CA CYS A 439 -2.62 0.90 18.18
C CYS A 439 -1.35 1.73 18.07
N VAL A 440 -0.95 2.37 19.17
CA VAL A 440 0.22 3.25 19.25
C VAL A 440 1.57 2.50 19.20
N HIS A 441 1.54 1.16 19.22
CA HIS A 441 2.71 0.30 19.33
C HIS A 441 3.47 0.11 18.00
N ASP A 442 4.34 -0.90 17.92
CA ASP A 442 5.19 -1.23 16.76
C ASP A 442 4.38 -1.82 15.57
N CYS A 443 3.46 -1.02 15.04
CA CYS A 443 2.37 -1.46 14.16
C CYS A 443 2.54 -0.96 12.73
N LEU A 444 2.55 -1.88 11.76
CA LEU A 444 2.41 -1.58 10.35
C LEU A 444 0.96 -1.85 9.91
N HIS A 445 0.34 -0.86 9.27
CA HIS A 445 -1.03 -0.94 8.75
C HIS A 445 -1.05 -0.72 7.24
N MET A 446 -1.93 -1.45 6.54
CA MET A 446 -2.26 -1.20 5.14
C MET A 446 -3.77 -1.33 4.97
N HIS A 447 -4.40 -0.29 4.41
CA HIS A 447 -5.84 -0.22 4.20
C HIS A 447 -6.12 -0.26 2.69
N VAL A 448 -6.73 -1.35 2.20
CA VAL A 448 -7.21 -1.41 0.81
C VAL A 448 -8.64 -0.93 0.67
N ARG A 449 -9.38 -0.76 1.78
CA ARG A 449 -10.75 -0.22 1.79
C ARG A 449 -11.12 0.26 3.20
N TRP A 450 -11.90 1.33 3.26
CA TRP A 450 -12.57 1.80 4.48
C TRP A 450 -14.08 1.53 4.40
N ALA A 451 -14.76 1.52 5.55
CA ALA A 451 -16.22 1.50 5.61
C ALA A 451 -16.85 2.60 4.72
N THR A 452 -18.01 2.30 4.15
CA THR A 452 -18.98 3.30 3.72
C THR A 452 -19.60 3.98 4.96
N TRP A 453 -18.81 4.79 5.69
CA TRP A 453 -19.22 5.36 7.00
C TRP A 453 -20.57 6.10 6.90
N PRO A 454 -21.68 5.52 7.42
CA PRO A 454 -22.98 6.15 7.33
C PRO A 454 -23.16 7.00 8.58
N GLY A 455 -22.78 8.27 8.49
CA GLY A 455 -23.18 9.27 9.48
C GLY A 455 -24.69 9.19 9.68
N LYS A 456 -25.14 8.87 10.90
CA LYS A 456 -26.56 8.65 11.22
C LYS A 456 -27.36 9.95 11.22
N ASN A 457 -27.62 10.52 10.03
CA ASN A 457 -28.84 11.26 9.72
C ASN A 457 -29.08 11.28 8.20
N ARG A 458 -30.11 10.53 7.77
CA ARG A 458 -30.36 10.11 6.38
C ARG A 458 -31.02 11.20 5.51
N SER A 459 -30.40 12.39 5.37
CA SER A 459 -30.94 13.44 4.48
C SER A 459 -29.93 14.36 3.80
N CYS A 460 -28.65 14.30 4.15
CA CYS A 460 -27.60 15.15 3.59
C CYS A 460 -26.46 14.32 2.98
N ASP A 461 -26.24 14.54 1.69
CA ASP A 461 -25.12 14.14 0.83
C ASP A 461 -24.09 13.11 1.39
N PRO A 462 -24.03 11.86 0.87
CA PRO A 462 -23.03 10.87 1.27
C PRO A 462 -21.58 11.29 0.95
N THR A 463 -21.36 12.30 0.11
CA THR A 463 -20.03 12.86 -0.15
C THR A 463 -19.57 13.86 0.92
N ALA A 464 -20.43 14.29 1.84
CA ALA A 464 -20.06 15.25 2.89
C ALA A 464 -19.33 14.59 4.09
N PHE A 465 -19.50 13.29 4.31
CA PHE A 465 -19.14 12.65 5.58
C PHE A 465 -17.90 11.74 5.57
N ALA A 466 -17.41 11.33 4.39
CA ALA A 466 -16.14 10.60 4.29
C ALA A 466 -15.00 11.58 4.01
N PRO A 467 -14.04 11.78 4.94
CA PRO A 467 -12.75 12.40 4.64
C PRO A 467 -12.14 11.87 3.34
N VAL A 468 -11.53 12.74 2.54
CA VAL A 468 -11.02 12.38 1.19
C VAL A 468 -10.06 11.18 1.26
N ASN A 469 -9.28 11.08 2.34
CA ASN A 469 -8.34 10.00 2.60
C ASN A 469 -8.94 8.62 2.92
N PHE A 470 -10.27 8.52 3.10
CA PHE A 470 -11.00 7.26 3.28
C PHE A 470 -11.83 6.87 2.04
N ARG A 471 -11.70 7.61 0.93
CA ARG A 471 -12.39 7.33 -0.32
C ARG A 471 -11.53 6.41 -1.19
N GLY A 472 -12.18 5.48 -1.90
CA GLY A 472 -11.54 4.61 -2.87
C GLY A 472 -11.54 5.18 -4.28
N TRP A 473 -11.19 4.31 -5.23
CA TRP A 473 -11.11 4.65 -6.65
C TRP A 473 -12.46 4.54 -7.35
N ASP A 474 -12.72 5.47 -8.27
CA ASP A 474 -13.82 5.38 -9.22
C ASP A 474 -13.50 4.51 -10.44
N GLY A 475 -14.45 4.46 -11.39
CA GLY A 475 -14.31 3.71 -12.64
C GLY A 475 -13.36 4.33 -13.67
N ASP A 476 -13.00 5.60 -13.53
CA ASP A 476 -12.21 6.38 -14.49
C ASP A 476 -10.74 6.54 -14.06
N LEU A 477 -10.34 5.74 -13.06
CA LEU A 477 -9.01 5.72 -12.46
C LEU A 477 -8.67 7.07 -11.80
N LEU A 478 -9.59 7.57 -10.98
CA LEU A 478 -9.37 8.67 -10.04
C LEU A 478 -9.34 8.12 -8.59
N PRO A 479 -8.24 8.26 -7.85
CA PRO A 479 -8.18 7.88 -6.43
C PRO A 479 -8.95 8.87 -5.56
N ASN A 480 -9.30 8.43 -4.35
CA ASN A 480 -9.97 9.25 -3.33
C ASN A 480 -11.32 9.85 -3.80
N ALA A 481 -12.01 9.19 -4.73
CA ALA A 481 -13.24 9.66 -5.35
C ALA A 481 -14.51 9.15 -4.65
N ILE A 482 -14.62 7.84 -4.41
CA ILE A 482 -15.87 7.20 -3.97
C ILE A 482 -15.76 6.72 -2.50
N PRO A 483 -16.59 7.22 -1.57
CA PRO A 483 -16.67 6.72 -0.19
C PRO A 483 -16.86 5.20 -0.14
N GLY A 484 -16.00 4.51 0.62
CA GLY A 484 -16.06 3.07 0.84
C GLY A 484 -15.92 2.18 -0.40
N ALA A 485 -15.48 2.72 -1.54
CA ALA A 485 -14.87 1.90 -2.60
C ALA A 485 -13.47 1.43 -2.16
N PRO A 486 -12.90 0.39 -2.80
CA PRO A 486 -11.50 0.03 -2.56
C PRO A 486 -10.53 1.15 -2.93
N MET A 487 -9.47 1.34 -2.14
CA MET A 487 -8.28 2.14 -2.42
C MET A 487 -7.34 1.46 -3.45
N VAL A 488 -7.92 0.64 -4.31
CA VAL A 488 -7.32 -0.07 -5.45
C VAL A 488 -8.03 0.41 -6.73
N PRO A 489 -7.31 0.68 -7.83
CA PRO A 489 -7.90 1.06 -9.12
C PRO A 489 -9.02 0.12 -9.61
N ALA A 490 -10.02 0.65 -10.31
CA ALA A 490 -11.19 -0.13 -10.71
C ALA A 490 -10.94 -1.23 -11.76
N ASN A 491 -9.80 -1.19 -12.44
CA ASN A 491 -9.35 -2.23 -13.36
C ASN A 491 -8.34 -3.22 -12.72
N GLN A 492 -8.04 -3.11 -11.43
CA GLN A 492 -7.06 -3.97 -10.76
C GLN A 492 -7.69 -5.05 -9.88
N LYS A 493 -7.21 -6.28 -10.08
CA LYS A 493 -7.27 -7.37 -9.10
C LYS A 493 -6.03 -7.31 -8.23
N VAL A 494 -6.18 -7.46 -6.91
CA VAL A 494 -5.04 -7.43 -5.98
C VAL A 494 -5.01 -8.68 -5.12
N THR A 495 -3.87 -9.35 -5.10
CA THR A 495 -3.60 -10.53 -4.27
C THR A 495 -2.45 -10.24 -3.31
N LEU A 496 -2.63 -10.60 -2.04
CA LEU A 496 -1.65 -10.49 -0.98
C LEU A 496 -1.09 -11.87 -0.65
N ASN A 497 0.17 -12.11 -0.98
CA ASN A 497 0.87 -13.34 -0.60
C ASN A 497 1.62 -13.09 0.69
N LEU A 498 1.08 -13.53 1.83
CA LEU A 498 1.76 -13.41 3.12
C LEU A 498 3.03 -14.28 3.13
N LYS A 499 4.14 -13.69 3.58
CA LYS A 499 5.46 -14.32 3.59
C LYS A 499 5.85 -14.66 5.03
N SER A 500 6.03 -15.94 5.31
CA SER A 500 6.69 -16.41 6.53
C SER A 500 8.21 -16.31 6.38
N ARG A 501 8.93 -15.88 7.42
CA ARG A 501 10.40 -15.99 7.43
C ARG A 501 10.80 -17.47 7.59
N PRO A 502 11.78 -17.97 6.82
CA PRO A 502 12.41 -19.25 7.15
C PRO A 502 12.95 -19.20 8.57
N GLN A 503 12.73 -20.27 9.33
CA GLN A 503 13.31 -20.42 10.66
C GLN A 503 14.81 -20.63 10.58
N SER A 504 15.53 -20.11 11.58
CA SER A 504 16.94 -20.47 11.78
C SER A 504 17.03 -21.99 12.00
N PRO A 505 18.03 -22.69 11.43
CA PRO A 505 18.18 -24.13 11.63
C PRO A 505 18.20 -24.50 13.12
N GLY A 506 17.21 -25.27 13.56
CA GLY A 506 17.04 -25.70 14.95
C GLY A 506 15.96 -24.95 15.76
N ASP A 507 15.44 -23.83 15.26
CA ASP A 507 14.25 -23.16 15.83
C ASP A 507 13.00 -24.04 15.56
N ARG A 508 12.26 -24.40 16.61
CA ARG A 508 11.06 -25.26 16.56
C ARG A 508 9.74 -24.50 16.76
N SER A 509 9.76 -23.17 16.68
CA SER A 509 8.54 -22.34 16.75
C SER A 509 7.59 -22.61 15.56
N ALA A 510 6.51 -21.85 15.43
CA ALA A 510 5.77 -21.76 14.18
C ALA A 510 6.46 -20.76 13.21
N PRO A 511 6.38 -20.96 11.89
CA PRO A 511 6.94 -20.01 10.93
C PRO A 511 6.14 -18.70 10.95
N LEU A 512 6.75 -17.64 11.49
CA LEU A 512 6.10 -16.34 11.68
C LEU A 512 5.94 -15.58 10.36
N ILE A 513 4.75 -15.06 10.12
CA ILE A 513 4.44 -14.13 9.03
C ILE A 513 5.03 -12.77 9.41
N CYS A 514 6.14 -12.40 8.77
CA CYS A 514 6.83 -11.14 8.99
C CYS A 514 6.76 -10.21 7.78
N GLY A 515 5.90 -10.48 6.80
CA GLY A 515 5.85 -9.68 5.58
C GLY A 515 4.81 -10.16 4.59
N PHE A 516 4.73 -9.47 3.46
CA PHE A 516 3.78 -9.76 2.40
C PHE A 516 4.32 -9.31 1.03
N GLU A 517 3.78 -9.92 -0.01
CA GLU A 517 3.93 -9.49 -1.40
C GLU A 517 2.55 -9.06 -1.91
N TYR A 518 2.43 -7.78 -2.21
CA TYR A 518 1.27 -7.17 -2.85
C TYR A 518 1.43 -7.35 -4.36
N VAL A 519 0.57 -8.17 -4.97
CA VAL A 519 0.53 -8.40 -6.42
C VAL A 519 -0.69 -7.70 -6.99
N ALA A 520 -0.49 -6.77 -7.92
CA ALA A 520 -1.58 -6.19 -8.72
C ALA A 520 -1.55 -6.74 -10.14
N GLU A 521 -2.74 -7.00 -10.67
CA GLU A 521 -3.01 -7.40 -12.05
C GLU A 521 -4.07 -6.43 -12.58
N ALA A 522 -3.66 -5.51 -13.44
CA ALA A 522 -4.51 -4.53 -14.08
C ALA A 522 -4.99 -5.07 -15.43
N GLU A 523 -6.31 -5.04 -15.67
CA GLU A 523 -6.95 -5.34 -16.95
C GLU A 523 -7.07 -4.06 -17.79
N SER A 524 -6.98 -4.16 -19.12
CA SER A 524 -7.22 -3.06 -20.08
C SER A 524 -6.55 -1.73 -19.68
N ALA A 525 -5.23 -1.78 -19.49
CA ALA A 525 -4.41 -0.63 -19.16
C ALA A 525 -4.27 0.29 -20.38
N LYS A 526 -5.17 1.28 -20.48
CA LYS A 526 -5.30 2.21 -21.62
C LYS A 526 -4.01 2.97 -21.93
N ALA A 527 -3.72 3.10 -23.23
CA ALA A 527 -2.65 3.92 -23.77
C ALA A 527 -2.69 5.36 -23.24
N GLY A 528 -1.51 5.93 -22.97
CA GLY A 528 -1.34 7.33 -22.53
C GLY A 528 -1.92 7.65 -21.16
N LYS A 529 -2.24 6.63 -20.34
CA LYS A 529 -2.72 6.76 -18.95
C LYS A 529 -1.77 6.02 -17.99
N TRP A 530 -1.57 6.58 -16.80
CA TRP A 530 -0.85 5.90 -15.72
C TRP A 530 -1.69 4.80 -15.09
N GLN A 531 -1.11 3.62 -14.96
CA GLN A 531 -1.52 2.58 -14.02
C GLN A 531 -0.65 2.72 -12.76
N ILE A 532 -1.24 2.64 -11.57
CA ILE A 532 -0.50 2.75 -10.31
C ILE A 532 -0.77 1.51 -9.45
N ILE A 533 0.30 0.86 -9.02
CA ILE A 533 0.30 -0.31 -8.14
C ILE A 533 0.60 0.16 -6.72
N MET A 534 -0.17 -0.32 -5.74
CA MET A 534 -0.04 -0.02 -4.31
C MET A 534 -0.15 1.48 -3.94
N HIS A 535 -0.99 2.24 -4.66
CA HIS A 535 -1.18 3.69 -4.46
C HIS A 535 -1.53 4.14 -3.03
N HIS A 536 -2.27 3.32 -2.28
CA HIS A 536 -2.64 3.65 -0.90
C HIS A 536 -1.46 3.52 0.10
N GLY A 537 -0.38 2.85 -0.30
CA GLY A 537 0.82 2.66 0.52
C GLY A 537 0.56 1.88 1.81
N ALA A 538 1.35 2.20 2.83
CA ALA A 538 1.18 1.70 4.19
C ALA A 538 1.46 2.82 5.20
N SER A 539 1.11 2.60 6.47
CA SER A 539 1.36 3.54 7.56
C SER A 539 1.95 2.85 8.78
N TYR A 540 2.89 3.53 9.43
CA TYR A 540 3.47 3.12 10.70
C TYR A 540 3.00 4.05 11.81
N SER A 541 2.55 3.48 12.94
CA SER A 541 2.13 4.23 14.12
C SER A 541 3.29 4.99 14.76
N LEU A 542 3.07 6.26 15.13
CA LEU A 542 4.07 7.10 15.81
C LEU A 542 3.62 7.54 17.21
N SER A 543 2.36 7.94 17.37
CA SER A 543 1.75 8.29 18.65
C SER A 543 0.22 8.26 18.52
N GLY A 544 -0.53 8.45 19.60
CA GLY A 544 -1.99 8.48 19.55
C GLY A 544 -2.61 8.83 20.90
N ILE A 545 -3.89 9.16 20.89
CA ILE A 545 -4.60 9.62 22.09
C ILE A 545 -4.91 8.41 22.98
N TRP A 546 -4.23 8.34 24.14
CA TRP A 546 -4.35 7.17 25.02
C TRP A 546 -5.70 7.12 25.76
N ARG A 547 -6.06 5.93 26.26
CA ARG A 547 -7.36 5.65 26.91
C ARG A 547 -7.73 6.59 28.06
N GLY A 548 -6.76 7.22 28.72
CA GLY A 548 -7.00 8.20 29.79
C GLY A 548 -7.71 9.46 29.29
N ASP A 549 -7.36 9.92 28.08
CA ASP A 549 -8.03 11.06 27.45
C ASP A 549 -9.24 10.61 26.62
N LEU A 550 -9.23 9.40 26.05
CA LEU A 550 -10.45 8.83 25.43
C LEU A 550 -11.58 8.65 26.47
N ALA A 551 -11.27 8.20 27.68
CA ALA A 551 -12.25 8.12 28.77
C ALA A 551 -12.76 9.49 29.23
N ARG A 552 -11.94 10.55 29.12
CA ARG A 552 -12.37 11.94 29.35
C ARG A 552 -13.25 12.46 28.21
N LEU A 553 -12.85 12.22 26.95
CA LEU A 553 -13.62 12.57 25.75
C LEU A 553 -14.97 11.84 25.63
N LEU A 554 -15.10 10.66 26.25
CA LEU A 554 -16.35 9.90 26.32
C LEU A 554 -17.14 10.13 27.63
N SER A 555 -16.62 10.95 28.55
CA SER A 555 -17.32 11.40 29.78
C SER A 555 -17.62 12.90 29.80
N SER A 556 -17.30 13.59 28.70
CA SER A 556 -17.71 14.96 28.38
C SER A 556 -18.79 14.97 27.29
#